data_AF-A0AAV9A9R7-F1
#
_entry.id   AF-A0AAV9A9R7-F1
#
_cell.length_a   1.000
_cell.length_b   1.000
_cell.length_c   1.000
_cell.angle_alpha   90.00
_cell.angle_beta   90.00
_cell.angle_gamma   90.00
#
_symmetry.space_group_name_H-M   'P 1'
#
loop_
_entity.id
_entity.type
_entity.pdbx_description
1 polymer ?
#
loop_
_entity_poly.entity_id
_entity_poly.type
_entity_poly.pdbx_seq_one_letter_code
_entity_poly.pdbx_strand_id
1 'polypeptide(L)'
;MDNTVKIWSMKEFWPHVEKPFTWTDLPSKFPTKYVQFPVFLAQVHSNYVDCNRWLGDFVLSKSVDNEIILWEPKIKDQSSGEVIIFLLKILFSIA
;
A
#
# COMPACT_ATOMS: atom_id res chain seq x y z
N MET A 1 6.84 -11.18 12.06
CA MET A 1 5.64 -10.37 11.82
C MET A 1 5.94 -9.47 10.64
N ASP A 2 5.05 -9.34 9.67
CA ASP A 2 5.35 -8.57 8.45
C ASP A 2 5.46 -7.08 8.79
N ASN A 3 6.61 -6.49 8.47
CA ASN A 3 6.95 -5.07 8.67
C ASN A 3 6.94 -4.28 7.35
N THR A 4 6.26 -4.83 6.34
CA THR A 4 6.24 -4.28 4.98
C THR A 4 4.93 -3.56 4.70
N VAL A 5 5.02 -2.42 4.02
CA VAL A 5 3.88 -1.76 3.37
C VAL A 5 3.92 -2.12 1.88
N LYS A 6 2.79 -2.60 1.37
CA LYS A 6 2.63 -3.00 -0.03
C LYS A 6 1.54 -2.14 -0.66
N ILE A 7 1.75 -1.73 -1.91
CA ILE A 7 0.81 -0.89 -2.66
C ILE A 7 0.35 -1.67 -3.88
N TRP A 8 -0.95 -1.69 -4.12
CA TRP A 8 -1.57 -2.24 -5.33
C TRP A 8 -2.23 -1.10 -6.10
N SER A 9 -1.97 -1.04 -7.40
CA SER A 9 -2.68 -0.11 -8.29
C SER A 9 -3.96 -0.77 -8.81
N MET A 10 -5.07 -0.06 -8.71
CA MET A 10 -6.36 -0.52 -9.26
C MET A 10 -6.57 -0.13 -10.72
N LYS A 11 -5.68 0.69 -11.30
CA LYS A 11 -5.85 1.30 -12.62
C LYS A 11 -6.09 0.26 -13.73
N GLU A 12 -5.29 -0.80 -13.75
CA GLU A 12 -5.41 -1.89 -14.74
C GLU A 12 -6.55 -2.87 -14.44
N PHE A 13 -7.07 -2.85 -13.21
CA PHE A 13 -8.10 -3.78 -12.75
C PHE A 13 -9.48 -3.15 -12.65
N TRP A 14 -9.63 -1.88 -13.03
CA TRP A 14 -10.90 -1.16 -12.98
C TRP A 14 -12.06 -1.90 -13.67
N PRO A 15 -11.89 -2.53 -14.86
CA PRO A 15 -12.95 -3.31 -15.47
C PRO A 15 -13.43 -4.50 -14.62
N HIS A 16 -12.61 -5.00 -13.70
CA HIS A 16 -13.00 -6.05 -12.75
C HIS A 16 -13.74 -5.49 -11.53
N VAL A 17 -13.53 -4.22 -11.18
CA VAL A 17 -14.27 -3.51 -10.11
C VAL A 17 -15.69 -3.20 -10.56
N GLU A 18 -15.92 -3.06 -11.87
CA GLU A 18 -17.25 -2.76 -12.42
C GLU A 18 -18.15 -4.00 -12.53
N LYS A 19 -17.58 -5.19 -12.75
CA LYS A 19 -18.32 -6.45 -12.91
C LYS A 19 -19.31 -6.81 -11.78
N PRO A 20 -19.00 -6.58 -10.48
CA PRO A 20 -19.94 -6.85 -9.40
C PRO A 20 -21.25 -6.07 -9.51
N PHE A 21 -21.23 -4.85 -10.08
CA PHE A 21 -22.42 -4.00 -10.18
C PHE A 21 -23.45 -4.51 -11.18
N THR A 22 -23.03 -5.29 -12.17
CA THR A 22 -23.90 -5.91 -13.18
C THR A 22 -24.09 -7.41 -12.96
N TRP A 23 -23.61 -7.95 -11.83
CA TRP A 23 -23.67 -9.38 -11.55
C TRP A 23 -25.06 -9.79 -11.06
N THR A 24 -25.64 -10.81 -11.68
CA THR A 24 -27.01 -11.26 -11.39
C THR A 24 -27.13 -12.71 -10.91
N ASP A 25 -26.07 -13.52 -10.99
CA ASP A 25 -26.05 -14.89 -10.45
C ASP A 25 -25.64 -14.86 -8.96
N LEU A 26 -25.50 -16.02 -8.34
CA LEU A 26 -25.10 -16.19 -6.96
C LEU A 26 -23.73 -15.52 -6.68
N PRO A 27 -23.58 -14.77 -5.57
CA PRO A 27 -22.31 -14.15 -5.19
C PRO A 27 -21.14 -15.13 -5.07
N SER A 28 -21.41 -16.38 -4.67
CA SER A 28 -20.39 -17.43 -4.53
C SER A 28 -19.75 -17.86 -5.85
N LYS A 29 -20.39 -17.58 -6.99
CA LYS A 29 -19.87 -17.87 -8.33
C LYS A 29 -19.18 -16.68 -8.98
N PHE A 30 -19.16 -15.52 -8.32
CA PHE A 30 -18.56 -14.32 -8.90
C PHE A 30 -17.08 -14.58 -9.21
N PRO A 31 -16.62 -14.35 -10.46
CA PRO A 31 -15.25 -14.62 -10.87
C PRO A 31 -14.29 -13.56 -10.31
N THR A 32 -13.99 -13.69 -9.02
CA THR A 32 -13.13 -12.77 -8.27
C THR A 32 -11.75 -12.73 -8.90
N LYS A 33 -11.26 -11.52 -9.18
CA LYS A 33 -9.91 -11.33 -9.71
C LYS A 33 -8.90 -11.38 -8.57
N TYR A 34 -7.96 -12.32 -8.64
CA TYR A 34 -6.83 -12.39 -7.73
C TYR A 34 -5.63 -11.62 -8.30
N VAL A 35 -5.08 -10.68 -7.52
CA VAL A 35 -3.90 -9.89 -7.86
C VAL A 35 -2.81 -10.18 -6.83
N GLN A 36 -1.84 -11.00 -7.21
CA GLN A 36 -0.83 -11.54 -6.27
C GLN A 36 0.30 -10.54 -5.97
N PHE A 37 0.71 -9.76 -6.99
CA PHE A 37 1.90 -8.93 -6.89
C PHE A 37 1.53 -7.46 -6.67
N PRO A 38 2.11 -6.80 -5.65
CA PRO A 38 1.97 -5.37 -5.48
C PRO A 38 2.80 -4.62 -6.54
N VAL A 39 2.43 -3.38 -6.83
CA VAL A 39 3.22 -2.49 -7.68
C VAL A 39 4.42 -1.90 -6.93
N PHE A 40 4.39 -1.94 -5.60
CA PHE A 40 5.44 -1.42 -4.75
C PHE A 40 5.47 -2.11 -3.39
N LEU A 41 6.67 -2.26 -2.82
CA LEU A 41 6.91 -2.81 -1.49
C LEU A 41 7.96 -1.94 -0.79
N ALA A 42 7.69 -1.56 0.45
CA ALA A 42 8.65 -0.87 1.30
C ALA A 42 8.71 -1.46 2.70
N GLN A 43 9.90 -1.43 3.29
CA GLN A 43 10.15 -1.78 4.67
C GLN A 43 10.64 -0.51 5.39
N VAL A 44 9.69 0.24 5.95
CA VAL A 44 9.93 1.55 6.57
C VAL A 44 10.15 1.42 8.08
N HIS A 45 9.54 0.39 8.69
CA HIS A 45 9.56 0.14 10.13
C HIS A 45 10.41 -1.10 10.44
N SER A 46 11.05 -1.11 11.61
CA SER A 46 11.78 -2.28 12.10
C SER A 46 10.84 -3.37 12.63
N ASN A 47 9.63 -2.98 13.04
CA ASN A 47 8.61 -3.82 13.63
C ASN A 47 7.30 -3.78 12.81
N TYR A 48 6.25 -4.46 13.27
CA TYR A 48 4.99 -4.56 12.53
C TYR A 48 4.35 -3.19 12.30
N VAL A 49 3.72 -3.03 11.13
CA VAL A 49 2.98 -1.81 10.79
C VAL A 49 1.54 -1.99 11.25
N ASP A 50 1.08 -1.16 12.18
CA ASP A 50 -0.26 -1.27 12.77
C ASP A 50 -1.28 -0.33 12.10
N CYS A 51 -0.81 0.75 11.50
CA CYS A 51 -1.65 1.73 10.82
C CYS A 51 -0.91 2.36 9.64
N ASN A 52 -1.63 2.61 8.54
CA ASN A 52 -1.15 3.39 7.40
C ASN A 52 -2.28 4.22 6.79
N ARG A 53 -1.91 5.35 6.17
CA ARG A 53 -2.86 6.23 5.47
C ARG A 53 -2.16 7.04 4.38
N TRP A 54 -2.83 7.23 3.26
CA TRP A 54 -2.42 8.18 2.23
C TRP A 54 -2.62 9.63 2.68
N LEU A 55 -1.65 10.49 2.36
CA LEU A 55 -1.69 11.94 2.50
C LEU A 55 -1.20 12.56 1.18
N GLY A 56 -2.13 12.76 0.24
CA GLY A 56 -1.76 13.08 -1.15
C GLY A 56 -0.92 11.96 -1.75
N ASP A 57 0.26 12.30 -2.24
CA ASP A 57 1.22 11.35 -2.82
C ASP A 57 2.12 10.67 -1.77
N PHE A 58 2.00 11.05 -0.50
CA PHE A 58 2.76 10.48 0.60
C PHE A 58 1.96 9.43 1.37
N VAL A 59 2.66 8.59 2.13
CA VAL A 59 2.10 7.61 3.06
C VAL A 59 2.55 7.95 4.47
N LEU A 60 1.60 8.06 5.38
CA LEU A 60 1.82 8.00 6.82
C LEU A 60 1.75 6.54 7.26
N SER A 61 2.75 6.06 8.00
CA SER A 61 2.70 4.73 8.62
C SER A 61 3.22 4.76 10.05
N LYS A 62 2.61 3.92 10.91
CA LYS A 62 2.89 3.81 12.34
C LYS A 62 3.27 2.37 12.70
N SER A 63 4.13 2.25 13.70
CA SER A 63 4.48 0.99 14.37
C SER A 63 4.41 1.18 15.90
N VAL A 64 5.25 0.47 16.65
CA VAL A 64 5.33 0.52 18.12
C VAL A 64 6.32 1.56 18.64
N ASP A 65 7.10 2.18 17.75
CA ASP A 65 8.20 3.09 18.10
C ASP A 65 7.73 4.50 18.53
N ASN A 66 6.44 4.66 18.86
CA ASN A 66 5.78 5.94 19.19
C ASN A 66 6.03 7.08 18.18
N GLU A 67 6.36 6.72 16.93
CA GLU A 67 6.53 7.63 15.81
C GLU A 67 5.55 7.32 14.68
N ILE A 68 5.14 8.37 13.96
CA ILE A 68 4.47 8.25 12.67
C ILE A 68 5.47 8.71 11.62
N ILE A 69 5.72 7.89 10.61
CA ILE A 69 6.67 8.19 9.54
C ILE A 69 5.88 8.62 8.30
N LEU A 70 6.21 9.79 7.76
CA LEU A 70 5.74 10.24 6.43
C LEU A 70 6.81 9.90 5.39
N TRP A 71 6.42 9.23 4.32
CA TRP A 71 7.34 8.83 3.26
C TRP A 71 6.63 8.78 1.91
N GLU A 72 7.40 8.89 0.83
CA GLU A 72 6.89 8.90 -0.55
C GLU A 72 7.31 7.61 -1.28
N PRO A 73 6.38 6.85 -1.88
CA PRO A 73 6.71 5.72 -2.74
C PRO A 73 7.18 6.21 -4.12
N LYS A 74 8.49 6.09 -4.40
CA LYS A 74 9.03 6.39 -5.75
C LYS A 74 9.05 5.14 -6.60
N ILE A 75 8.04 5.01 -7.47
CA ILE A 75 7.97 3.94 -8.48
C ILE A 75 8.81 4.42 -9.68
N LYS A 76 10.04 3.90 -9.82
CA LYS A 76 10.82 4.12 -11.06
C LYS A 76 10.18 3.28 -12.17
N ASP A 77 9.90 3.91 -13.30
CA ASP A 77 9.60 3.19 -14.55
C ASP A 77 10.83 2.33 -14.91
N GLN A 78 10.68 1.02 -14.74
CA GLN A 78 11.53 -0.06 -15.26
C GLN A 78 13.05 0.15 -15.21
N SER A 79 13.69 -0.17 -14.08
CA SER A 79 14.95 -0.94 -13.99
C SER A 79 15.49 -0.91 -12.56
N SER A 80 15.79 -2.10 -12.02
CA SER A 80 16.54 -2.36 -10.78
C SER A 80 16.06 -1.59 -9.53
N GLY A 81 15.07 -2.17 -8.84
CA GLY A 81 15.09 -2.55 -7.41
C GLY A 81 15.57 -1.61 -6.30
N GLU A 82 16.05 -0.41 -6.58
CA GLU A 82 16.49 0.54 -5.56
C GLU A 82 15.38 1.55 -5.32
N VAL A 83 14.58 1.22 -4.32
CA VAL A 83 13.55 2.08 -3.74
C VAL A 83 14.25 3.20 -2.96
N ILE A 84 14.28 4.38 -3.54
CA ILE A 84 14.68 5.59 -2.80
C ILE A 84 13.49 5.98 -1.92
N ILE A 85 13.53 5.56 -0.65
CA ILE A 85 12.60 6.06 0.36
C ILE A 85 13.11 7.46 0.75
N PHE A 86 12.41 8.51 0.31
CA PHE A 86 12.56 9.81 0.96
C PHE A 86 11.80 9.75 2.28
N LEU A 87 12.54 9.51 3.36
CA LEU A 87 12.02 9.58 4.73
C LEU A 87 11.90 11.05 5.11
N LEU A 88 10.70 11.61 5.09
CA LEU A 88 10.42 12.81 5.85
C LEU A 88 9.94 12.36 7.23
N LYS A 89 10.90 12.12 8.14
CA LYS A 89 10.58 11.85 9.55
C LYS A 89 9.99 13.11 10.19
N ILE A 90 8.68 13.29 10.08
CA ILE A 90 7.94 14.19 10.95
C ILE A 90 7.57 13.37 12.19
N LEU A 91 8.42 13.46 13.21
CA LEU A 91 8.13 12.88 14.53
C LEU A 91 6.94 13.62 15.15
N PHE A 92 5.74 13.08 14.95
CA PHE A 92 4.63 13.37 15.86
C PHE A 92 4.81 12.48 17.07
N SER A 93 5.41 13.00 18.13
CA SER A 93 5.38 12.34 19.44
C SER A 93 3.91 12.26 19.87
N ILE A 94 3.40 11.05 20.02
CA ILE A 94 2.07 10.84 20.59
C ILE A 94 2.23 11.01 22.10
N ALA A 95 1.78 12.15 22.62
CA ALA A 95 1.73 12.45 24.05
C ALA A 95 0.55 11.75 24.73
#